data_AF-A0A920V6Z5-F1
#
_entry.id   AF-A0A920V6Z5-F1
#
_cell.length_a   1.000
_cell.length_b   1.000
_cell.length_c   1.000
_cell.angle_alpha   90.00
_cell.angle_beta   90.00
_cell.angle_gamma   90.00
#
_symmetry.space_group_name_H-M   'P 1'
#
loop_
_entity.id
_entity.type
_entity.pdbx_description
1 polymer ?
#
loop_
_entity_poly.entity_id
_entity_poly.type
_entity_poly.pdbx_seq_one_letter_code
_entity_poly.pdbx_strand_id
1 'polypeptide(L)'
;MRSENGKPTKTVVAVGTDAKAMLGRTPGGIEAIRPLKDGVIADFIVTEAMLQAFIKKAHGSRYFRPNPKSFSVRPLWVNTS
;
A
#
# COMPACT_ATOMS: atom_id res chain seq x y z
N MET A 1 -11.12 2.76 25.61
CA MET A 1 -10.87 3.15 24.20
C MET A 1 -11.96 2.53 23.35
N ARG A 2 -12.93 3.35 22.91
CA ARG A 2 -14.19 2.93 22.29
C ARG A 2 -13.99 2.88 20.77
N SER A 3 -13.99 1.69 20.17
CA SER A 3 -14.06 1.53 18.72
C SER A 3 -15.52 1.74 18.32
N GLU A 4 -15.91 3.00 18.17
CA GLU A 4 -17.20 3.37 17.64
C GLU A 4 -17.05 3.52 16.12
N ASN A 5 -17.27 2.44 15.38
CA ASN A 5 -17.70 2.47 13.99
C ASN A 5 -17.95 1.01 13.54
N GLY A 6 -19.15 0.51 13.80
CA GLY A 6 -19.67 -0.74 13.23
C GLY A 6 -19.97 -0.62 11.73
N LYS A 7 -19.02 -0.12 10.94
CA LYS A 7 -19.06 -0.20 9.48
C LYS A 7 -18.25 -1.43 9.09
N PRO A 8 -18.77 -2.37 8.28
CA PRO A 8 -17.97 -3.48 7.80
C PRO A 8 -16.75 -2.89 7.10
N THR A 9 -15.56 -3.12 7.66
CA THR A 9 -14.31 -2.73 7.02
C THR A 9 -14.25 -3.49 5.72
N LYS A 10 -14.62 -2.84 4.61
CA LYS A 10 -14.41 -3.37 3.26
C LYS A 10 -12.90 -3.38 3.04
N THR A 11 -12.27 -4.46 3.48
CA THR A 11 -10.83 -4.65 3.33
C THR A 11 -10.53 -4.82 1.86
N VAL A 12 -9.73 -3.90 1.31
CA VAL A 12 -9.34 -3.93 -0.10
C VAL A 12 -8.33 -5.07 -0.30
N VAL A 13 -8.76 -6.13 -0.99
CA VAL A 13 -7.93 -7.31 -1.27
C VAL A 13 -6.95 -7.04 -2.42
N ALA A 14 -7.42 -6.40 -3.48
CA ALA A 14 -6.65 -6.10 -4.68
C ALA A 14 -7.15 -4.84 -5.37
N VAL A 15 -6.26 -4.14 -6.09
CA VAL A 15 -6.59 -2.97 -6.93
C VAL A 15 -5.92 -3.07 -8.30
N GLY A 16 -6.55 -2.51 -9.33
CA GLY A 16 -6.01 -2.45 -10.70
C GLY A 16 -6.25 -3.73 -11.51
N THR A 17 -5.19 -4.24 -12.16
CA THR A 17 -5.24 -5.44 -13.01
C THR A 17 -5.66 -6.68 -12.25
N ASP A 18 -5.17 -6.82 -11.01
CA ASP A 18 -5.45 -7.96 -10.14
C ASP A 18 -6.94 -7.99 -9.76
N ALA A 19 -7.51 -6.82 -9.44
CA ALA A 19 -8.94 -6.67 -9.19
C ALA A 19 -9.79 -6.90 -10.45
N LYS A 20 -9.30 -6.46 -11.62
CA LYS A 20 -9.98 -6.71 -12.90
C LYS A 20 -9.98 -8.20 -13.26
N ALA A 21 -8.94 -8.95 -12.92
CA ALA A 21 -8.89 -10.41 -13.13
C ALA A 21 -9.84 -11.19 -12.20
N MET A 22 -10.23 -10.60 -11.07
CA MET A 22 -11.23 -11.16 -10.15
C MET A 22 -12.67 -10.93 -10.62
N LEU A 23 -12.93 -10.00 -11.56
CA LEU A 23 -14.26 -9.83 -12.16
C LEU A 23 -14.70 -11.14 -12.83
N GLY A 24 -15.81 -11.71 -12.36
CA GLY A 24 -16.35 -12.99 -12.85
C GLY A 24 -15.69 -14.23 -12.26
N ARG A 25 -14.72 -14.09 -11.33
CA ARG A 25 -14.06 -15.19 -10.59
C ARG A 25 -14.07 -14.98 -9.08
N THR A 26 -15.03 -14.20 -8.59
CA THR A 26 -15.18 -13.87 -7.17
C THR A 26 -15.85 -15.01 -6.39
N PRO A 27 -15.16 -15.72 -5.48
CA PRO A 27 -15.80 -16.61 -4.52
C PRO A 27 -16.68 -15.79 -3.57
N GLY A 28 -17.73 -16.39 -3.00
CA GLY A 28 -18.85 -15.71 -2.30
C GLY A 28 -18.54 -14.82 -1.08
N GLY A 29 -17.27 -14.47 -0.83
CA GLY A 29 -16.83 -13.50 0.18
C GLY A 29 -16.03 -12.32 -0.36
N ILE A 30 -15.76 -12.25 -1.68
CA ILE A 30 -15.01 -11.16 -2.31
C ILE A 30 -15.90 -10.57 -3.41
N GLU A 31 -16.04 -9.25 -3.48
CA GLU A 31 -16.81 -8.58 -4.51
C GLU A 31 -15.88 -7.68 -5.34
N ALA A 32 -15.91 -7.84 -6.66
CA ALA A 32 -15.15 -7.02 -7.57
C ALA A 32 -15.99 -5.82 -8.02
N ILE A 33 -15.80 -4.69 -7.34
CA ILE A 33 -16.55 -3.44 -7.60
C ILE A 33 -15.69 -2.53 -8.49
N ARG A 34 -16.32 -1.87 -9.48
CA ARG A 34 -15.70 -0.79 -10.26
C ARG A 34 -16.28 0.55 -9.83
N PRO A 35 -15.60 1.33 -8.97
CA PRO A 35 -16.17 2.55 -8.41
C PRO A 35 -16.14 3.74 -9.39
N LEU A 36 -15.49 3.60 -10.55
CA LEU A 36 -15.42 4.60 -11.60
C LEU A 36 -16.07 4.05 -12.88
N LYS A 37 -17.13 4.71 -13.35
CA LYS A 37 -17.81 4.38 -14.61
C LYS A 37 -17.92 5.65 -15.45
N ASP A 38 -17.45 5.58 -16.71
CA ASP A 38 -17.51 6.70 -17.66
C ASP A 38 -16.91 8.02 -17.13
N GLY A 39 -15.88 7.91 -16.27
CA GLY A 39 -15.23 9.06 -15.62
C GLY A 39 -15.95 9.61 -14.39
N VAL A 40 -17.08 9.01 -13.99
CA VAL A 40 -17.88 9.43 -12.83
C VAL A 40 -17.61 8.53 -11.63
N ILE A 41 -17.49 9.14 -10.45
CA ILE A 41 -17.35 8.46 -9.17
C ILE A 41 -18.73 7.97 -8.73
N ALA A 42 -18.90 6.65 -8.64
CA ALA A 42 -20.15 6.04 -8.18
C ALA A 42 -20.27 6.01 -6.65
N ASP A 43 -19.16 5.88 -5.94
CA ASP A 43 -19.11 5.84 -4.47
C ASP A 43 -17.79 6.43 -3.98
N PHE A 44 -17.87 7.48 -3.14
CA PHE A 44 -16.69 8.15 -2.60
C PHE A 44 -15.92 7.29 -1.59
N ILE A 45 -16.61 6.52 -0.76
CA ILE A 45 -15.99 5.71 0.32
C ILE A 45 -15.17 4.58 -0.30
N VAL A 46 -15.72 3.90 -1.31
CA VAL A 46 -15.02 2.81 -2.01
C VAL A 46 -13.87 3.37 -2.85
N THR A 47 -14.07 4.52 -3.50
CA THR A 47 -13.04 5.17 -4.32
C THR A 47 -11.87 5.65 -3.47
N GLU A 48 -12.12 6.24 -2.30
CA GLU A 48 -11.07 6.68 -1.38
C GLU A 48 -10.19 5.50 -0.95
N ALA A 49 -10.80 4.41 -0.51
CA ALA A 49 -10.06 3.20 -0.12
C ALA A 49 -9.23 2.63 -1.28
N MET A 50 -9.78 2.63 -2.50
CA MET A 50 -9.07 2.20 -3.72
C MET A 50 -7.86 3.10 -4.00
N LEU A 51 -8.03 4.42 -3.94
CA LEU A 51 -6.98 5.40 -4.18
C LEU A 51 -5.87 5.30 -3.12
N GLN A 52 -6.24 5.17 -1.84
CA GLN A 52 -5.27 4.97 -0.77
C GLN A 52 -4.44 3.70 -0.98
N ALA A 53 -5.09 2.60 -1.37
CA ALA A 53 -4.40 1.35 -1.70
C ALA A 53 -3.49 1.50 -2.93
N PHE A 54 -3.93 2.25 -3.95
CA PHE A 54 -3.15 2.52 -5.15
C PHE A 54 -1.90 3.37 -4.86
N ILE A 55 -2.05 4.43 -4.05
CA ILE A 55 -0.93 5.27 -3.61
C ILE A 55 0.05 4.43 -2.80
N LYS A 56 -0.43 3.61 -1.85
CA LYS A 56 0.42 2.70 -1.08
C LYS A 56 1.18 1.70 -1.97
N LYS A 57 0.51 1.13 -2.98
CA LYS A 57 1.13 0.22 -3.96
C LYS A 57 2.17 0.94 -4.83
N ALA A 58 1.89 2.18 -5.26
CA ALA A 58 2.79 2.99 -6.08
C ALA A 58 3.97 3.57 -5.29
N HIS A 59 3.80 3.88 -4.00
CA HIS A 59 4.85 4.31 -3.08
C HIS A 59 5.70 3.16 -2.53
N GLY A 60 5.72 2.01 -3.21
CA GLY A 60 6.67 0.94 -2.95
C GLY A 60 8.11 1.45 -3.15
N SER A 61 8.91 1.40 -2.08
CA SER A 61 10.38 1.55 -2.15
C SER A 61 10.95 2.96 -2.36
N ARG A 62 10.48 3.97 -1.60
CA ARG A 62 11.37 5.08 -1.20
C ARG A 62 11.87 4.93 0.26
N TYR A 63 12.06 3.68 0.69
CA TYR A 63 12.66 3.33 1.99
C TYR A 63 14.10 2.86 1.89
N PHE A 64 14.74 2.98 0.73
CA PHE A 64 16.18 2.78 0.62
C PHE A 64 16.87 4.08 0.20
N ARG A 65 16.98 5.00 1.16
CA ARG A 65 18.12 5.93 1.16
C ARG A 65 19.25 5.14 1.82
N PRO A 66 20.25 4.60 1.09
CA PRO A 66 21.45 4.14 1.75
C PRO A 66 22.06 5.37 2.43
N ASN A 67 21.97 5.42 3.75
CA ASN A 67 22.81 6.31 4.55
C ASN A 67 24.26 5.95 4.19
N PRO A 68 25.06 6.83 3.54
CA PRO A 68 26.46 6.54 3.33
C PRO A 68 27.09 6.51 4.73
N LYS A 69 27.29 5.28 5.24
CA LYS A 69 27.96 5.07 6.53
C LYS A 69 29.29 5.80 6.44
N SER A 70 29.51 6.71 7.38
CA SER A 70 30.80 7.33 7.61
C SER A 70 31.85 6.22 7.66
N PHE A 71 32.71 6.19 6.65
CA PHE A 71 33.95 5.41 6.70
C PHE A 71 34.89 6.15 7.65
N SER A 72 34.69 5.95 8.96
CA SER A 72 35.66 6.38 9.95
C SER A 72 36.86 5.45 9.81
N VAL A 73 37.87 5.89 9.06
CA VAL A 73 39.20 5.29 9.10
C VAL A 73 39.71 5.49 10.52
N ARG A 74 39.61 4.45 11.34
CA ARG A 74 40.38 4.40 12.58
C ARG A 74 41.82 4.09 12.18
N PRO A 75 42.79 4.99 12.37
CA PRO A 75 44.18 4.64 12.16
C PRO A 75 44.53 3.54 13.18
N LEU A 76 44.77 2.35 12.64
CA LEU A 76 45.40 1.25 13.35
C LEU A 76 46.87 1.65 13.58
N TRP A 77 47.13 2.41 14.63
CA TRP A 77 48.46 2.58 15.21
C TRP A 77 48.33 2.52 16.72
N VAL A 78 48.01 1.32 17.20
CA VAL A 78 48.34 0.92 18.56
C VAL A 78 49.70 0.22 18.49
N ASN A 79 50.67 0.84 19.15
CA ASN A 79 51.95 0.33 19.66
C ASN A 79 53.04 -0.16 18.68
N THR A 80 54.26 0.41 18.83
CA THR A 80 55.50 -0.31 19.19
C THR A 80 56.67 0.70 19.27
N SER A 81 56.99 1.16 20.49
CA SER A 81 58.27 0.95 21.19
C SER A 81 58.30 1.77 22.47
#